data_AF-A0A399QXK8-F1
#
_entry.id   AF-A0A399QXK8-F1
#
_cell.length_a   1.000
_cell.length_b   1.000
_cell.length_c   1.000
_cell.angle_alpha   90.00
_cell.angle_beta   90.00
_cell.angle_gamma   90.00
#
_symmetry.space_group_name_H-M   'P 1'
#
loop_
_entity.id
_entity.type
_entity.pdbx_description
1 polymer ?
#
loop_
_entity_poly.entity_id
_entity_poly.type
_entity_poly.pdbx_seq_one_letter_code
_entity_poly.pdbx_strand_id
1 'polypeptide(L)'
;MSERPTYTLKGDTGDWELVMGLEVHAQVASEAKLFSGASTAFGADPNCNVSLVDAAMPGMLPVINKKCVEQAVRTGLGLKAQINKWSRFDRKNYFYPDLPQGYQISQFDHPIVGEGEIEVDVEPAHGDPAYSFPVRIERLHLEQDAGKSIHDMDPTSTYVDLNRSGVALMEIVSKPDVRTPLEAAAYVKKLKSIVVALGTCDGDMEKGNLRADVNVSVCKPGAYEKFRETGDFGHLGTRCEIKNMNSFRFIQAAIEYEARRQIEILENGGEVDQETRLFDPNKGETRSMRSKEDAHDYRYFPDPDLLPLEFDDLFIENIKASLPELPDEKRARFEGEYGLSRYDAGVLTADSERAEFFEAVAKGRDAKLAANWVSQELFGYLNREGLELADSPVSAAQLGELVDLISNDTISGKIAKDVFARMIDGEGNPGDIVEKHGLKQVTDTGAIEAIVDQIIADNPEQAASVKEKPKAMGWFVGQVMKASGGKANPGAVNKILKQKLGL
;
A
#
# COMPACT_ATOMS: atom_id res chain seq x y z
N MET A 1 0.10 -18.96 -1.80
CA MET A 1 -0.19 -18.19 -3.01
C MET A 1 -0.64 -19.15 -4.09
N SER A 2 -1.70 -18.83 -4.82
CA SER A 2 -2.09 -19.55 -6.03
C SER A 2 -1.26 -19.08 -7.23
N GLU A 3 -1.40 -19.79 -8.36
CA GLU A 3 -0.94 -19.28 -9.65
C GLU A 3 -1.65 -17.97 -10.01
N ARG A 4 -0.93 -17.09 -10.72
CA ARG A 4 -1.47 -15.83 -11.24
C ARG A 4 -2.62 -16.15 -12.21
N PRO A 5 -3.85 -15.68 -11.96
CA PRO A 5 -4.98 -16.00 -12.80
C PRO A 5 -4.82 -15.37 -14.19
N THR A 6 -5.25 -16.09 -15.22
CA THR A 6 -5.44 -15.49 -16.55
C THR A 6 -6.65 -14.57 -16.50
N TYR A 7 -6.46 -13.31 -16.85
CA TYR A 7 -7.53 -12.31 -16.92
C TYR A 7 -7.80 -11.95 -18.37
N THR A 8 -9.03 -12.18 -18.81
CA THR A 8 -9.52 -11.73 -20.11
C THR A 8 -10.82 -10.97 -19.96
N LEU A 9 -11.01 -9.97 -20.81
CA LEU A 9 -12.28 -9.27 -21.00
C LEU A 9 -13.04 -9.93 -22.14
N LYS A 10 -14.33 -10.21 -21.94
CA LYS A 10 -15.21 -10.71 -23.01
C LYS A 10 -15.62 -9.53 -23.89
N GLY A 11 -15.33 -9.63 -25.19
CA GLY A 11 -15.96 -8.83 -26.24
C GLY A 11 -16.95 -9.65 -27.05
N ASP A 12 -17.59 -9.02 -28.03
CA ASP A 12 -18.56 -9.65 -28.93
C ASP A 12 -17.89 -10.60 -29.93
N THR A 13 -16.63 -10.32 -30.29
CA THR A 13 -15.85 -11.13 -31.25
C THR A 13 -14.94 -12.17 -30.59
N GLY A 14 -14.86 -12.17 -29.26
CA GLY A 14 -14.05 -13.09 -28.48
C GLY A 14 -13.39 -12.43 -27.27
N ASP A 15 -12.46 -13.16 -26.68
CA ASP A 15 -11.73 -12.71 -25.49
C ASP A 15 -10.63 -11.73 -25.87
N TRP A 16 -10.34 -10.81 -24.95
CA TRP A 16 -9.28 -9.82 -25.05
C TRP A 16 -8.41 -9.83 -23.80
N GLU A 17 -7.11 -9.68 -24.01
CA GLU A 17 -6.13 -9.52 -22.96
C GLU A 17 -5.87 -8.03 -22.69
N LEU A 18 -5.53 -7.73 -21.44
CA LEU A 18 -5.20 -6.39 -20.99
C LEU A 18 -3.70 -6.30 -20.67
N VAL A 19 -3.01 -5.29 -21.20
CA VAL A 19 -1.59 -5.04 -20.97
C VAL A 19 -1.42 -3.62 -20.47
N MET A 20 -0.72 -3.44 -19.36
CA MET A 20 -0.54 -2.13 -18.75
C MET A 20 0.89 -1.90 -18.26
N GLY A 21 1.36 -0.68 -18.53
CA GLY A 21 2.51 -0.08 -17.87
C GLY A 21 2.05 1.11 -17.03
N LEU A 22 2.71 1.34 -15.91
CA LEU A 22 2.39 2.45 -15.01
C LEU A 22 3.59 3.37 -14.85
N GLU A 23 3.29 4.66 -14.81
CA GLU A 23 4.23 5.73 -14.54
C GLU A 23 3.80 6.40 -13.23
N VAL A 24 4.62 6.27 -12.20
CA VAL A 24 4.29 6.77 -10.86
C VAL A 24 5.20 7.94 -10.54
N HIS A 25 4.58 9.11 -10.33
CA HIS A 25 5.27 10.30 -9.86
C HIS A 25 5.20 10.35 -8.34
N ALA A 26 6.36 10.26 -7.70
CA ALA A 26 6.51 10.36 -6.26
C ALA A 26 7.27 11.64 -5.91
N GLN A 27 6.66 12.54 -5.16
CA GLN A 27 7.30 13.74 -4.65
C GLN A 27 8.40 13.37 -3.66
N VAL A 28 9.60 13.88 -3.89
CA VAL A 28 10.77 13.59 -3.06
C VAL A 28 10.66 14.31 -1.72
N ALA A 29 10.76 13.56 -0.63
CA ALA A 29 10.86 14.08 0.72
C ALA A 29 12.18 14.85 0.91
N SER A 30 12.07 16.19 0.86
CA SER A 30 13.17 17.14 0.94
C SER A 30 12.67 18.48 1.47
N GLU A 31 13.53 19.25 2.14
CA GLU A 31 13.17 20.58 2.68
C GLU A 31 13.19 21.70 1.62
N ALA A 32 14.07 21.55 0.64
CA ALA A 32 14.27 22.48 -0.47
C ALA A 32 13.99 21.80 -1.81
N LYS A 33 13.61 22.60 -2.81
CA LYS A 33 13.29 22.16 -4.18
C LYS A 33 14.47 21.51 -4.91
N LEU A 34 14.21 20.95 -6.09
CA LEU A 34 15.20 20.18 -6.85
C LEU A 34 16.39 21.03 -7.31
N PHE A 35 16.10 22.27 -7.73
CA PHE A 35 17.08 23.17 -8.34
C PHE A 35 17.19 24.55 -7.66
N SER A 36 16.47 24.75 -6.55
CA SER A 36 16.42 26.03 -5.83
C SER A 36 16.32 25.84 -4.32
N GLY A 37 16.59 26.91 -3.57
CA GLY A 37 16.52 26.90 -2.11
C GLY A 37 15.12 27.16 -1.52
N ALA A 38 14.06 27.23 -2.34
CA ALA A 38 12.71 27.49 -1.84
C ALA A 38 12.14 26.26 -1.13
N SER A 39 11.23 26.50 -0.18
CA SER A 39 10.60 25.44 0.61
C SER A 39 9.68 24.55 -0.25
N THR A 40 9.57 23.29 0.15
CA THR A 40 8.62 22.30 -0.37
C THR A 40 7.36 22.18 0.49
N ALA A 41 7.24 22.98 1.57
CA ALA A 41 6.15 22.88 2.52
C ALA A 41 4.78 23.10 1.86
N PHE A 42 3.83 22.24 2.21
CA PHE A 42 2.44 22.35 1.77
C PHE A 42 1.67 23.41 2.60
N GLY A 43 0.66 24.04 2.00
CA GLY A 43 -0.30 24.90 2.70
C GLY A 43 0.13 26.36 2.88
N ALA A 44 1.23 26.79 2.26
CA ALA A 44 1.58 28.21 2.19
C ALA A 44 0.59 28.99 1.29
N ASP A 45 0.50 30.30 1.52
CA ASP A 45 -0.24 31.20 0.63
C ASP A 45 0.31 31.13 -0.81
N PRO A 46 -0.51 31.40 -1.84
CA PRO A 46 -0.08 31.32 -3.24
C PRO A 46 1.20 32.10 -3.51
N ASN A 47 2.13 31.48 -4.26
CA ASN A 47 3.41 32.06 -4.64
C ASN A 47 4.35 32.49 -3.48
N CYS A 48 4.18 31.97 -2.26
CA CYS A 48 5.07 32.29 -1.12
C CYS A 48 6.29 31.35 -0.99
N ASN A 49 6.23 30.17 -1.58
CA ASN A 49 7.33 29.20 -1.65
C ASN A 49 7.99 29.22 -3.03
N VAL A 50 8.37 30.41 -3.51
CA VAL A 50 8.87 30.61 -4.88
C VAL A 50 10.16 31.42 -4.86
N SER A 51 11.24 30.86 -5.39
CA SER A 51 12.49 31.56 -5.63
C SER A 51 12.51 32.20 -7.03
N LEU A 52 13.54 33.01 -7.30
CA LEU A 52 13.76 33.57 -8.64
C LEU A 52 14.05 32.49 -9.69
N VAL A 53 14.65 31.36 -9.29
CA VAL A 53 14.87 30.19 -10.17
C VAL A 53 13.54 29.54 -10.52
N ASP A 54 12.67 29.33 -9.51
CA ASP A 54 11.36 28.71 -9.71
C ASP A 54 10.46 29.57 -10.60
N ALA A 55 10.53 30.90 -10.45
CA ALA A 55 9.80 31.85 -11.29
C ALA A 55 10.44 32.10 -12.68
N ALA A 56 11.53 31.38 -13.00
CA ALA A 56 12.27 31.51 -14.26
C ALA A 56 12.71 32.95 -14.59
N MET A 57 13.16 33.70 -13.58
CA MET A 57 13.64 35.07 -13.80
C MET A 57 14.89 35.07 -14.70
N PRO A 58 15.03 36.05 -15.63
CA PRO A 58 16.17 36.11 -16.53
C PRO A 58 17.52 36.11 -15.79
N GLY A 59 18.42 35.22 -16.20
CA GLY A 59 19.77 35.10 -15.63
C GLY A 59 19.90 34.14 -14.43
N MET A 60 18.81 33.50 -14.02
CA MET A 60 18.84 32.47 -12.97
C MET A 60 19.35 31.13 -13.53
N LEU A 61 20.10 30.38 -12.72
CA LEU A 61 20.63 29.06 -13.06
C LEU A 61 20.19 28.01 -12.03
N PRO A 62 19.89 26.77 -12.45
CA PRO A 62 19.52 25.68 -11.55
C PRO A 62 20.74 25.17 -10.76
N VAL A 63 20.52 24.81 -9.49
CA VAL A 63 21.55 24.15 -8.65
C VAL A 63 20.97 22.89 -8.04
N ILE A 64 21.49 21.72 -8.45
CA ILE A 64 20.98 20.41 -8.04
C ILE A 64 21.01 20.20 -6.52
N ASN A 65 19.90 19.71 -5.98
CA ASN A 65 19.76 19.35 -4.58
C ASN A 65 20.29 17.92 -4.30
N LYS A 66 21.39 17.83 -3.55
CA LYS A 66 22.02 16.56 -3.17
C LYS A 66 21.07 15.62 -2.43
N LYS A 67 20.18 16.13 -1.58
CA LYS A 67 19.23 15.29 -0.84
C LYS A 67 18.24 14.63 -1.79
N CYS A 68 17.78 15.33 -2.83
CA CYS A 68 16.88 14.74 -3.82
C CYS A 68 17.55 13.60 -4.59
N VAL A 69 18.82 13.78 -4.96
CA VAL A 69 19.66 12.74 -5.59
C VAL A 69 19.83 11.52 -4.68
N GLU A 70 20.14 11.74 -3.40
CA GLU A 70 20.25 10.67 -2.40
C GLU A 70 18.95 9.88 -2.26
N GLN A 71 17.80 10.57 -2.19
CA GLN A 71 16.49 9.92 -2.09
C GLN A 71 16.16 9.08 -3.33
N ALA A 72 16.48 9.55 -4.54
CA ALA A 72 16.30 8.77 -5.76
C ALA A 72 17.16 7.49 -5.76
N VAL A 73 18.41 7.55 -5.29
CA VAL A 73 19.27 6.37 -5.14
C VAL A 73 18.71 5.41 -4.07
N ARG A 74 18.22 5.93 -2.94
CA ARG A 74 17.55 5.12 -1.90
C ARG A 74 16.35 4.38 -2.48
N THR A 75 15.49 5.07 -3.22
CA THR A 75 14.34 4.46 -3.89
C THR A 75 14.78 3.42 -4.91
N GLY A 76 15.78 3.71 -5.75
CA GLY A 76 16.31 2.72 -6.70
C GLY A 76 16.79 1.43 -6.03
N LEU A 77 17.52 1.53 -4.93
CA LEU A 77 17.96 0.36 -4.16
C LEU A 77 16.78 -0.41 -3.57
N GLY A 78 15.76 0.28 -3.06
CA GLY A 78 14.53 -0.36 -2.54
C GLY A 78 13.66 -1.01 -3.62
N LEU A 79 13.75 -0.54 -4.86
CA LEU A 79 13.16 -1.17 -6.05
C LEU A 79 14.02 -2.33 -6.60
N LYS A 80 15.12 -2.68 -5.91
CA LYS A 80 16.12 -3.66 -6.35
C LYS A 80 16.65 -3.35 -7.75
N ALA A 81 16.76 -2.06 -8.07
CA ALA A 81 17.14 -1.57 -9.38
C ALA A 81 18.63 -1.24 -9.46
N GLN A 82 19.16 -1.25 -10.68
CA GLN A 82 20.53 -0.83 -10.97
C GLN A 82 20.67 0.68 -10.76
N ILE A 83 21.60 1.10 -9.90
CA ILE A 83 21.98 2.52 -9.78
C ILE A 83 23.00 2.85 -10.87
N ASN A 84 22.70 3.84 -11.70
CA ASN A 84 23.61 4.27 -12.76
C ASN A 84 24.68 5.20 -12.18
N LYS A 85 25.96 4.82 -12.29
CA LYS A 85 27.10 5.62 -11.78
C LYS A 85 27.29 6.95 -12.50
N TRP A 86 26.70 7.10 -13.68
CA TRP A 86 26.71 8.30 -14.48
C TRP A 86 25.29 8.63 -14.90
N SER A 87 24.87 9.87 -14.72
CA SER A 87 23.52 10.33 -15.02
C SER A 87 23.54 11.79 -15.43
N ARG A 88 22.56 12.23 -16.22
CA ARG A 88 22.49 13.62 -16.72
C ARG A 88 21.06 14.14 -16.69
N PHE A 89 20.91 15.45 -16.58
CA PHE A 89 19.65 16.14 -16.77
C PHE A 89 19.51 16.63 -18.21
N ASP A 90 18.28 16.64 -18.71
CA ASP A 90 17.89 17.06 -20.04
C ASP A 90 16.69 18.01 -19.92
N ARG A 91 16.50 18.87 -20.93
CA ARG A 91 15.35 19.77 -21.01
C ARG A 91 14.24 19.14 -21.86
N LYS A 92 13.09 18.92 -21.25
CA LYS A 92 11.82 18.56 -21.91
C LYS A 92 11.06 19.85 -22.24
N ASN A 93 11.08 20.29 -23.49
CA ASN A 93 10.58 21.61 -23.89
C ASN A 93 9.08 21.56 -24.21
N TYR A 94 8.28 22.29 -23.45
CA TYR A 94 6.86 22.54 -23.74
C TYR A 94 6.38 23.81 -23.05
N PHE A 95 5.41 24.49 -23.65
CA PHE A 95 4.87 25.74 -23.11
C PHE A 95 3.56 25.46 -22.37
N TYR A 96 3.53 25.81 -21.10
CA TYR A 96 2.31 25.83 -20.31
C TYR A 96 2.41 26.88 -19.19
N PRO A 97 1.31 27.55 -18.78
CA PRO A 97 1.40 28.68 -17.83
C PRO A 97 1.99 28.35 -16.46
N ASP A 98 1.88 27.11 -16.00
CA ASP A 98 2.44 26.66 -14.73
C ASP A 98 3.89 26.14 -14.82
N LEU A 99 4.49 26.19 -16.02
CA LEU A 99 5.89 25.87 -16.27
C LEU A 99 6.64 27.11 -16.75
N PRO A 100 7.12 27.97 -15.84
CA PRO A 100 7.62 29.30 -16.18
C PRO A 100 8.88 29.29 -17.05
N GLN A 101 9.71 28.24 -16.97
CA GLN A 101 10.93 28.12 -17.79
C GLN A 101 10.63 27.83 -19.28
N GLY A 102 9.41 27.37 -19.62
CA GLY A 102 9.09 26.85 -20.96
C GLY A 102 9.76 25.51 -21.29
N TYR A 103 10.41 24.89 -20.29
CA TYR A 103 10.95 23.54 -20.33
C TYR A 103 10.98 22.96 -18.91
N GLN A 104 10.76 21.65 -18.82
CA GLN A 104 10.92 20.89 -17.59
C GLN A 104 12.33 20.28 -17.58
N ILE A 105 13.10 20.54 -16.53
CA ILE A 105 14.35 19.81 -16.31
C ILE A 105 13.98 18.41 -15.80
N SER A 106 14.36 17.38 -16.56
CA SER A 106 14.08 15.96 -16.32
C SER A 106 15.32 15.14 -16.72
N GLN A 107 15.21 13.83 -16.89
CA GLN A 107 16.29 13.00 -17.44
C GLN A 107 15.74 12.13 -18.56
N PHE A 108 16.42 12.05 -19.69
CA PHE A 108 15.95 11.28 -20.83
C PHE A 108 16.76 10.00 -21.01
N ASP A 109 17.90 10.04 -21.70
CA ASP A 109 18.66 8.82 -22.03
C ASP A 109 19.40 8.20 -20.85
N HIS A 110 19.66 8.99 -19.80
CA HIS A 110 20.59 8.63 -18.72
C HIS A 110 19.98 8.84 -17.34
N PRO A 111 18.91 8.08 -16.99
CA PRO A 111 18.25 8.18 -15.70
C PRO A 111 19.19 7.81 -14.56
N ILE A 112 18.91 8.31 -13.36
CA ILE A 112 19.69 7.99 -12.16
C ILE A 112 19.59 6.51 -11.76
N VAL A 113 18.45 5.88 -12.04
CA VAL A 113 18.17 4.47 -11.73
C VAL A 113 17.67 3.77 -13.00
N GLY A 114 18.27 2.62 -13.32
CA GLY A 114 17.90 1.77 -14.44
C GLY A 114 16.92 0.66 -14.04
N GLU A 115 17.08 -0.52 -14.66
CA GLU A 115 16.15 -1.63 -14.51
C GLU A 115 16.17 -2.25 -13.10
N GLY A 116 15.01 -2.67 -12.63
CA GLY A 116 14.81 -3.36 -11.35
C GLY A 116 13.59 -4.27 -11.37
N GLU A 117 13.24 -4.86 -10.23
CA GLU A 117 12.08 -5.75 -10.12
C GLU A 117 11.55 -5.77 -8.68
N ILE A 118 10.23 -5.66 -8.54
CA ILE A 118 9.54 -5.79 -7.26
C ILE A 118 8.48 -6.90 -7.32
N GLU A 119 8.29 -7.61 -6.21
CA GLU A 119 7.19 -8.57 -6.06
C GLU A 119 5.93 -7.81 -5.62
N VAL A 120 4.82 -8.04 -6.30
CA VAL A 120 3.51 -7.45 -5.97
C VAL A 120 2.57 -8.55 -5.51
N ASP A 121 2.03 -8.40 -4.32
CA ASP A 121 0.98 -9.27 -3.78
C ASP A 121 -0.40 -8.74 -4.15
N VAL A 122 -1.28 -9.64 -4.59
CA VAL A 122 -2.66 -9.34 -4.95
C VAL A 122 -3.60 -10.15 -4.06
N GLU A 123 -4.51 -9.44 -3.41
CA GLU A 123 -5.57 -10.02 -2.59
C GLU A 123 -6.93 -9.73 -3.26
N PRO A 124 -7.51 -10.67 -4.01
CA PRO A 124 -8.84 -10.53 -4.58
C PRO A 124 -9.94 -10.37 -3.53
N ALA A 125 -11.02 -9.68 -3.88
CA ALA A 125 -12.22 -9.63 -3.05
C ALA A 125 -13.02 -10.94 -3.20
N HIS A 126 -13.40 -11.56 -2.08
CA HIS A 126 -14.28 -12.74 -1.98
C HIS A 126 -13.82 -14.03 -2.67
N GLY A 127 -13.27 -14.97 -1.88
CA GLY A 127 -13.20 -16.40 -2.22
C GLY A 127 -12.07 -16.82 -3.18
N ASP A 128 -11.56 -15.89 -3.99
CA ASP A 128 -10.41 -16.16 -4.86
C ASP A 128 -9.10 -16.15 -4.07
N PRO A 129 -8.16 -17.07 -4.38
CA PRO A 129 -6.89 -17.16 -3.67
C PRO A 129 -5.96 -15.97 -4.00
N ALA A 130 -5.25 -15.49 -2.99
CA ALA A 130 -4.20 -14.49 -3.17
C ALA A 130 -3.02 -15.05 -3.98
N TYR A 131 -2.41 -14.19 -4.80
CA TYR A 131 -1.27 -14.52 -5.65
C TYR A 131 -0.25 -13.39 -5.67
N SER A 132 0.97 -13.70 -6.10
CA SER A 132 2.05 -12.71 -6.27
C SER A 132 2.57 -12.78 -7.69
N PHE A 133 3.06 -11.65 -8.18
CA PHE A 133 3.72 -11.59 -9.48
C PHE A 133 4.84 -10.55 -9.47
N PRO A 134 5.93 -10.77 -10.22
CA PRO A 134 6.98 -9.78 -10.37
C PRO A 134 6.52 -8.67 -11.33
N VAL A 135 6.88 -7.42 -10.99
CA VAL A 135 6.76 -6.27 -11.88
C VAL A 135 8.15 -5.71 -12.10
N ARG A 136 8.59 -5.70 -13.36
CA ARG A 136 9.87 -5.11 -13.72
C ARG A 136 9.74 -3.59 -13.77
N ILE A 137 10.73 -2.91 -13.22
CA ILE A 137 10.92 -1.47 -13.31
C ILE A 137 11.83 -1.20 -14.50
N GLU A 138 11.44 -0.28 -15.36
CA GLU A 138 12.26 0.17 -16.49
C GLU A 138 13.32 1.16 -16.02
N ARG A 139 12.89 2.14 -15.23
CA ARG A 139 13.71 3.27 -14.78
C ARG A 139 13.08 4.02 -13.63
N LEU A 140 13.91 4.76 -12.90
CA LEU A 140 13.49 5.88 -12.07
C LEU A 140 14.38 7.08 -12.40
N HIS A 141 13.76 8.22 -12.63
CA HIS A 141 14.49 9.47 -12.88
C HIS A 141 13.94 10.65 -12.08
N LEU A 142 14.78 11.67 -11.92
CA LEU A 142 14.43 12.91 -11.25
C LEU A 142 13.94 13.96 -12.23
N GLU A 143 12.88 14.67 -11.86
CA GLU A 143 12.41 15.83 -12.61
C GLU A 143 11.79 16.90 -11.71
N GLN A 144 11.63 18.10 -12.26
CA GLN A 144 10.94 19.18 -11.57
C GLN A 144 9.43 19.10 -11.80
N ASP A 145 8.63 19.26 -10.75
CA ASP A 145 7.18 19.43 -10.89
C ASP A 145 6.86 20.82 -11.46
N ALA A 146 5.71 20.90 -12.11
CA ALA A 146 5.11 22.16 -12.54
C ALA A 146 4.34 22.82 -11.38
N GLY A 147 3.99 24.10 -11.57
CA GLY A 147 3.06 24.80 -10.70
C GLY A 147 1.64 24.23 -10.78
N LYS A 148 0.68 25.00 -10.29
CA LYS A 148 -0.75 24.66 -10.33
C LYS A 148 -1.51 25.73 -11.09
N SER A 149 -2.24 25.30 -12.11
CA SER A 149 -3.25 26.10 -12.81
C SER A 149 -4.61 25.94 -12.14
N ILE A 150 -5.27 27.04 -11.78
CA ILE A 150 -6.58 27.07 -11.11
C ILE A 150 -7.57 27.80 -12.02
N HIS A 151 -8.53 27.05 -12.56
CA HIS A 151 -9.50 27.55 -13.54
C HIS A 151 -10.83 27.98 -12.91
N ASP A 152 -11.17 27.49 -11.71
CA ASP A 152 -12.52 27.65 -11.15
C ASP A 152 -12.72 28.96 -10.36
N MET A 153 -11.66 29.78 -10.23
CA MET A 153 -11.70 31.05 -9.50
C MET A 153 -12.22 32.22 -10.33
N ASP A 154 -12.15 32.14 -11.66
CA ASP A 154 -12.68 33.14 -12.58
C ASP A 154 -13.21 32.46 -13.84
N PRO A 155 -14.35 32.89 -14.39
CA PRO A 155 -14.95 32.27 -15.57
C PRO A 155 -14.13 32.42 -16.86
N THR A 156 -13.15 33.32 -16.90
CA THR A 156 -12.40 33.69 -18.12
C THR A 156 -10.89 33.66 -17.96
N SER A 157 -10.40 33.56 -16.73
CA SER A 157 -8.97 33.63 -16.41
C SER A 157 -8.52 32.40 -15.64
N THR A 158 -7.25 32.04 -15.81
CA THR A 158 -6.60 30.99 -15.02
C THR A 158 -5.61 31.63 -14.06
N TYR A 159 -5.70 31.26 -12.78
CA TYR A 159 -4.72 31.67 -11.78
C TYR A 159 -3.59 30.66 -11.74
N VAL A 160 -2.35 31.15 -11.64
CA VAL A 160 -1.16 30.31 -11.57
C VAL A 160 -0.54 30.45 -10.18
N ASP A 161 -0.39 29.33 -9.49
CA ASP A 161 0.38 29.21 -8.25
C ASP A 161 1.66 28.41 -8.50
N LEU A 162 2.81 29.07 -8.33
CA LEU A 162 4.14 28.50 -8.57
C LEU A 162 4.76 27.87 -7.31
N ASN A 163 4.04 27.80 -6.18
CA ASN A 163 4.54 27.16 -4.96
C ASN A 163 5.13 25.77 -5.21
N ARG A 164 4.48 24.97 -6.07
CA ARG A 164 4.90 23.62 -6.43
C ARG A 164 5.95 23.56 -7.55
N SER A 165 6.10 24.63 -8.34
CA SER A 165 7.07 24.66 -9.45
C SER A 165 8.49 24.45 -8.91
N GLY A 166 9.23 23.48 -9.46
CA GLY A 166 10.60 23.16 -9.03
C GLY A 166 10.71 22.10 -7.93
N VAL A 167 9.59 21.65 -7.35
CA VAL A 167 9.60 20.53 -6.39
C VAL A 167 10.13 19.27 -7.09
N ALA A 168 10.95 18.49 -6.39
CA ALA A 168 11.53 17.27 -6.95
C ALA A 168 10.51 16.13 -7.03
N LEU A 169 10.41 15.49 -8.20
CA LEU A 169 9.68 14.26 -8.43
C LEU A 169 10.64 13.13 -8.81
N MET A 170 10.32 11.93 -8.34
CA MET A 170 10.81 10.68 -8.92
C MET A 170 9.72 10.14 -9.84
N GLU A 171 10.00 10.03 -11.13
CA GLU A 171 9.14 9.33 -12.07
C GLU A 171 9.63 7.88 -12.20
N ILE A 172 8.82 6.94 -11.69
CA ILE A 172 9.08 5.51 -11.63
C ILE A 172 8.25 4.82 -12.72
N VAL A 173 8.91 4.27 -13.74
CA VAL A 173 8.25 3.68 -14.91
C VAL A 173 8.34 2.16 -14.83
N SER A 174 7.20 1.48 -14.90
CA SER A 174 7.15 0.02 -14.98
C SER A 174 7.26 -0.47 -16.43
N LYS A 175 7.80 -1.68 -16.61
CA LYS A 175 7.56 -2.44 -17.85
C LYS A 175 6.09 -2.88 -17.91
N PRO A 176 5.56 -3.26 -19.09
CA PRO A 176 4.13 -3.57 -19.26
C PRO A 176 3.75 -4.97 -18.75
N ASP A 177 4.05 -5.27 -17.48
CA ASP A 177 3.85 -6.59 -16.86
C ASP A 177 2.51 -6.71 -16.11
N VAL A 178 1.76 -5.61 -15.96
CA VAL A 178 0.48 -5.56 -15.24
C VAL A 178 -0.67 -5.93 -16.18
N ARG A 179 -1.58 -6.79 -15.73
CA ARG A 179 -2.55 -7.51 -16.55
C ARG A 179 -4.00 -7.39 -16.08
N THR A 180 -4.23 -6.91 -14.86
CA THR A 180 -5.58 -6.68 -14.33
C THR A 180 -5.69 -5.32 -13.66
N PRO A 181 -6.91 -4.72 -13.59
CA PRO A 181 -7.12 -3.48 -12.83
C PRO A 181 -6.69 -3.62 -11.37
N LEU A 182 -6.95 -4.78 -10.77
CA LEU A 182 -6.58 -5.08 -9.38
C LEU A 182 -5.07 -5.12 -9.18
N GLU A 183 -4.33 -5.73 -10.11
CA GLU A 183 -2.87 -5.75 -10.12
C GLU A 183 -2.28 -4.34 -10.23
N ALA A 184 -2.90 -3.46 -11.03
CA ALA A 184 -2.46 -2.06 -11.17
C ALA A 184 -2.57 -1.31 -9.83
N ALA A 185 -3.70 -1.46 -9.14
CA ALA A 185 -3.88 -0.88 -7.80
C ALA A 185 -2.89 -1.48 -6.78
N ALA A 186 -2.68 -2.80 -6.82
CA ALA A 186 -1.73 -3.49 -5.95
C ALA A 186 -0.28 -3.01 -6.18
N TYR A 187 0.12 -2.80 -7.43
CA TYR A 187 1.44 -2.26 -7.78
C TYR A 187 1.66 -0.85 -7.21
N VAL A 188 0.70 0.08 -7.42
CA VAL A 188 0.83 1.44 -6.87
C VAL A 188 0.84 1.42 -5.34
N LYS A 189 0.05 0.54 -4.71
CA LYS A 189 0.05 0.35 -3.25
C LYS A 189 1.40 -0.18 -2.75
N LYS A 190 2.01 -1.12 -3.47
CA LYS A 190 3.33 -1.67 -3.18
C LYS A 190 4.44 -0.64 -3.34
N LEU A 191 4.41 0.17 -4.40
CA LEU A 191 5.34 1.29 -4.56
C LEU A 191 5.21 2.30 -3.43
N LYS A 192 3.97 2.66 -3.08
CA LYS A 192 3.68 3.54 -1.94
C LYS A 192 4.33 3.01 -0.65
N SER A 193 4.15 1.73 -0.33
CA SER A 193 4.72 1.17 0.90
C SER A 193 6.25 1.17 0.89
N ILE A 194 6.89 0.93 -0.26
CA ILE A 194 8.35 1.02 -0.40
C ILE A 194 8.84 2.46 -0.15
N VAL A 195 8.27 3.46 -0.85
CA VAL A 195 8.77 4.85 -0.74
C VAL A 195 8.52 5.47 0.63
N VAL A 196 7.43 5.08 1.29
CA VAL A 196 7.12 5.49 2.67
C VAL A 196 8.09 4.83 3.65
N ALA A 197 8.31 3.51 3.55
CA ALA A 197 9.25 2.80 4.41
C ALA A 197 10.68 3.37 4.29
N LEU A 198 11.07 3.77 3.08
CA LEU A 198 12.38 4.39 2.83
C LEU A 198 12.51 5.83 3.33
N GLY A 199 11.39 6.50 3.61
CA GLY A 199 11.33 7.93 3.92
C GLY A 199 11.66 8.82 2.71
N THR A 200 11.43 8.33 1.49
CA THR A 200 11.76 9.05 0.24
C THR A 200 10.57 9.84 -0.31
N CYS A 201 9.34 9.50 0.09
CA CYS A 201 8.08 10.16 -0.25
C CYS A 201 7.05 9.81 0.84
N ASP A 202 6.14 10.72 1.20
CA ASP A 202 5.09 10.45 2.20
C ASP A 202 3.92 9.60 1.64
N GLY A 203 3.87 9.40 0.32
CA GLY A 203 2.86 8.57 -0.34
C GLY A 203 1.44 9.13 -0.27
N ASP A 204 1.26 10.41 0.06
CA ASP A 204 -0.05 11.04 0.17
C ASP A 204 -0.64 11.32 -1.22
N MET A 205 -1.58 10.47 -1.64
CA MET A 205 -2.24 10.61 -2.94
C MET A 205 -3.29 11.74 -2.95
N GLU A 206 -3.85 12.11 -1.78
CA GLU A 206 -4.85 13.18 -1.69
C GLU A 206 -4.19 14.55 -1.85
N LYS A 207 -3.01 14.73 -1.25
CA LYS A 207 -2.16 15.91 -1.47
C LYS A 207 -1.49 15.91 -2.86
N GLY A 208 -1.54 14.80 -3.58
CA GLY A 208 -0.92 14.63 -4.90
C GLY A 208 0.59 14.39 -4.86
N ASN A 209 1.12 14.03 -3.69
CA ASN A 209 2.53 13.68 -3.51
C ASN A 209 2.86 12.32 -4.14
N LEU A 210 1.86 11.47 -4.35
CA LEU A 210 1.96 10.26 -5.15
C LEU A 210 0.85 10.24 -6.20
N ARG A 211 1.22 10.19 -7.48
CA ARG A 211 0.32 10.18 -8.63
C ARG A 211 0.67 9.01 -9.53
N ALA A 212 -0.33 8.42 -10.18
CA ALA A 212 -0.11 7.41 -11.20
C ALA A 212 -0.73 7.82 -12.54
N ASP A 213 0.04 7.64 -13.60
CA ASP A 213 -0.43 7.64 -14.97
C ASP A 213 -0.45 6.17 -15.46
N VAL A 214 -1.56 5.77 -16.07
CA VAL A 214 -1.79 4.36 -16.45
C VAL A 214 -1.86 4.25 -17.95
N ASN A 215 -0.97 3.46 -18.54
CA ASN A 215 -0.96 3.15 -19.96
C ASN A 215 -1.74 1.87 -20.21
N VAL A 216 -2.91 1.97 -20.83
CA VAL A 216 -3.83 0.85 -21.07
C VAL A 216 -3.81 0.45 -22.55
N SER A 217 -3.61 -0.84 -22.81
CA SER A 217 -3.68 -1.44 -24.15
C SER A 217 -4.41 -2.79 -24.07
N VAL A 218 -5.25 -3.09 -25.05
CA VAL A 218 -5.87 -4.41 -25.22
C VAL A 218 -5.28 -5.14 -26.42
N CYS A 219 -5.13 -6.46 -26.30
CA CYS A 219 -4.63 -7.31 -27.38
C CYS A 219 -5.37 -8.64 -27.45
N LYS A 220 -5.20 -9.40 -28.54
CA LYS A 220 -5.79 -10.73 -28.67
C LYS A 220 -5.07 -11.75 -27.75
N PRO A 221 -5.77 -12.81 -27.28
CA PRO A 221 -5.17 -13.82 -26.42
C PRO A 221 -3.89 -14.44 -27.01
N GLY A 222 -2.88 -14.64 -26.17
CA GLY A 222 -1.57 -15.16 -26.56
C GLY A 222 -0.60 -14.13 -27.15
N ALA A 223 -1.03 -12.88 -27.30
CA ALA A 223 -0.18 -11.82 -27.86
C ALA A 223 0.85 -11.31 -26.85
N TYR A 224 0.51 -11.29 -25.57
CA TYR A 224 1.43 -10.89 -24.52
C TYR A 224 2.57 -11.88 -24.32
N GLU A 225 2.31 -13.18 -24.38
CA GLU A 225 3.34 -14.22 -24.29
C GLU A 225 4.34 -14.06 -25.43
N LYS A 226 3.87 -13.77 -26.64
CA LYS A 226 4.74 -13.45 -27.78
C LYS A 226 5.58 -12.21 -27.53
N PHE A 227 4.98 -11.12 -27.03
CA PHE A 227 5.74 -9.93 -26.61
C PHE A 227 6.80 -10.27 -25.55
N ARG A 228 6.49 -11.12 -24.58
CA ARG A 228 7.43 -11.57 -23.55
C ARG A 228 8.59 -12.39 -24.13
N GLU A 229 8.34 -13.17 -25.18
CA GLU A 229 9.36 -13.97 -25.88
C GLU A 229 10.23 -13.13 -26.82
N THR A 230 9.65 -12.17 -27.54
CA THR A 230 10.34 -11.42 -28.61
C THR A 230 10.83 -10.04 -28.19
N GLY A 231 10.20 -9.43 -27.18
CA GLY A 231 10.37 -8.02 -26.84
C GLY A 231 9.71 -7.04 -27.82
N ASP A 232 8.95 -7.53 -28.80
CA ASP A 232 8.36 -6.71 -29.87
C ASP A 232 6.99 -6.15 -29.47
N PHE A 233 6.92 -4.83 -29.28
CA PHE A 233 5.68 -4.10 -28.99
C PHE A 233 4.63 -4.23 -30.11
N GLY A 234 5.00 -4.63 -31.33
CA GLY A 234 4.08 -4.88 -32.43
C GLY A 234 3.08 -6.03 -32.20
N HIS A 235 3.30 -6.87 -31.18
CA HIS A 235 2.30 -7.85 -30.74
C HIS A 235 1.21 -7.25 -29.85
N LEU A 236 1.45 -6.09 -29.24
CA LEU A 236 0.49 -5.42 -28.36
C LEU A 236 -0.37 -4.42 -29.14
N GLY A 237 -1.54 -4.04 -28.58
CA GLY A 237 -2.38 -3.00 -29.17
C GLY A 237 -1.86 -1.59 -28.88
N THR A 238 -2.43 -0.59 -29.55
CA THR A 238 -2.13 0.83 -29.25
C THR A 238 -2.49 1.17 -27.81
N ARG A 239 -1.61 1.89 -27.13
CA ARG A 239 -1.84 2.34 -25.75
C ARG A 239 -2.59 3.68 -25.70
N CYS A 240 -3.48 3.83 -24.72
CA CYS A 240 -3.98 5.10 -24.24
C CYS A 240 -3.43 5.37 -22.83
N GLU A 241 -3.01 6.60 -22.58
CA GLU A 241 -2.48 7.02 -21.27
C GLU A 241 -3.57 7.76 -20.50
N ILE A 242 -3.90 7.29 -19.29
CA ILE A 242 -4.84 7.95 -18.38
C ILE A 242 -4.04 8.67 -17.30
N LYS A 243 -4.12 10.01 -17.27
CA LYS A 243 -3.29 10.83 -16.37
C LYS A 243 -3.92 11.16 -15.03
N ASN A 244 -3.05 11.45 -14.06
CA ASN A 244 -3.34 12.10 -12.77
C ASN A 244 -4.31 11.28 -11.90
N MET A 245 -4.05 9.98 -11.78
CA MET A 245 -4.85 9.08 -10.97
C MET A 245 -4.38 9.11 -9.51
N ASN A 246 -5.27 9.61 -8.63
CA ASN A 246 -4.99 9.85 -7.21
C ASN A 246 -5.71 8.88 -6.26
N SER A 247 -6.32 7.81 -6.78
CA SER A 247 -7.03 6.82 -5.96
C SER A 247 -6.95 5.43 -6.57
N PHE A 248 -6.65 4.42 -5.75
CA PHE A 248 -6.63 3.01 -6.17
C PHE A 248 -7.95 2.54 -6.79
N ARG A 249 -9.07 3.03 -6.27
CA ARG A 249 -10.40 2.71 -6.80
C ARG A 249 -10.63 3.36 -8.17
N PHE A 250 -10.20 4.60 -8.33
CA PHE A 250 -10.32 5.30 -9.60
C PHE A 250 -9.39 4.70 -10.66
N ILE A 251 -8.18 4.27 -10.27
CA ILE A 251 -7.27 3.52 -11.16
C ILE A 251 -8.00 2.30 -11.74
N GLN A 252 -8.60 1.47 -10.89
CA GLN A 252 -9.34 0.28 -11.33
C GLN A 252 -10.49 0.63 -12.28
N ALA A 253 -11.35 1.57 -11.87
CA ALA A 253 -12.51 1.96 -12.68
C ALA A 253 -12.12 2.57 -14.03
N ALA A 254 -11.07 3.39 -14.07
CA ALA A 254 -10.59 4.01 -15.30
C ALA A 254 -10.02 2.99 -16.28
N ILE A 255 -9.26 2.02 -15.78
CA ILE A 255 -8.72 0.90 -16.58
C ILE A 255 -9.87 0.07 -17.17
N GLU A 256 -10.85 -0.31 -16.36
CA GLU A 256 -11.99 -1.11 -16.82
C GLU A 256 -12.78 -0.39 -17.91
N TYR A 257 -13.04 0.90 -17.73
CA TYR A 257 -13.72 1.71 -18.73
C TYR A 257 -12.91 1.82 -20.03
N GLU A 258 -11.63 2.19 -19.93
CA GLU A 258 -10.78 2.39 -21.11
C GLU A 258 -10.56 1.10 -21.89
N ALA A 259 -10.36 -0.03 -21.21
CA ALA A 259 -10.22 -1.33 -21.85
C ALA A 259 -11.49 -1.70 -22.63
N ARG A 260 -12.68 -1.52 -22.04
CA ARG A 260 -13.95 -1.78 -22.74
C ARG A 260 -14.15 -0.86 -23.94
N ARG A 261 -13.82 0.43 -23.80
CA ARG A 261 -13.85 1.40 -24.90
C ARG A 261 -12.95 0.94 -26.06
N GLN A 262 -11.71 0.56 -25.77
CA GLN A 262 -10.77 0.09 -26.81
C GLN A 262 -11.30 -1.17 -27.51
N ILE A 263 -11.84 -2.12 -26.76
CA ILE A 263 -12.45 -3.34 -27.32
C ILE A 263 -13.61 -2.97 -28.26
N GLU A 264 -14.54 -2.12 -27.82
CA GLU A 264 -15.68 -1.67 -28.62
C GLU A 264 -15.24 -1.01 -29.94
N ILE A 265 -14.21 -0.16 -29.91
CA ILE A 265 -13.66 0.47 -31.13
C ILE A 265 -13.13 -0.58 -32.10
N LEU A 266 -12.33 -1.53 -31.60
CA LEU A 266 -11.69 -2.56 -32.43
C LEU A 266 -12.71 -3.54 -33.01
N GLU A 267 -13.72 -3.93 -32.24
CA GLU A 267 -14.77 -4.87 -32.69
C GLU A 267 -15.74 -4.24 -33.68
N ASN A 268 -15.93 -2.92 -33.62
CA ASN A 268 -16.65 -2.14 -34.63
C ASN A 268 -15.82 -1.87 -35.90
N GLY A 269 -14.60 -2.43 -36.00
CA GLY A 269 -13.72 -2.28 -37.16
C GLY A 269 -12.96 -0.96 -37.22
N GLY A 270 -12.93 -0.20 -36.12
CA GLY A 270 -12.10 0.99 -35.96
C GLY A 270 -10.68 0.67 -35.49
N GLU A 271 -9.88 1.72 -35.29
CA GLU A 271 -8.53 1.64 -34.75
C GLU A 271 -8.41 2.50 -33.50
N VAL A 272 -7.63 2.04 -32.52
CA VAL A 272 -7.34 2.81 -31.31
C VAL A 272 -6.22 3.80 -31.61
N ASP A 273 -6.51 5.08 -31.43
CA ASP A 273 -5.51 6.14 -31.47
C ASP A 273 -4.75 6.25 -30.15
N GLN A 274 -3.44 6.53 -30.23
CA GLN A 274 -2.67 6.87 -29.05
C GLN A 274 -3.14 8.24 -28.52
N GLU A 275 -3.72 8.24 -27.33
CA GLU A 275 -4.34 9.41 -26.71
C GLU A 275 -3.88 9.56 -25.26
N THR A 276 -3.79 10.82 -24.82
CA THR A 276 -3.74 11.16 -23.40
C THR A 276 -5.13 11.55 -22.93
N ARG A 277 -5.63 10.85 -21.90
CA ARG A 277 -7.00 10.90 -21.41
C ARG A 277 -7.03 11.26 -19.92
N LEU A 278 -8.17 11.79 -19.47
CA LEU A 278 -8.49 12.00 -18.05
C LEU A 278 -9.67 11.12 -17.65
N PHE A 279 -9.71 10.72 -16.40
CA PHE A 279 -10.86 10.04 -15.82
C PHE A 279 -11.79 11.03 -15.09
N ASP A 280 -13.09 11.01 -15.41
CA ASP A 280 -14.13 11.74 -14.68
C ASP A 280 -14.77 10.80 -13.64
N PRO A 281 -14.47 10.97 -12.34
CA PRO A 281 -15.00 10.08 -11.30
C PRO A 281 -16.51 10.23 -11.06
N ASN A 282 -17.13 11.35 -11.49
CA ASN A 282 -18.56 11.56 -11.33
C ASN A 282 -19.36 10.79 -12.39
N LYS A 283 -18.81 10.72 -13.61
CA LYS A 283 -19.44 9.97 -14.72
C LYS A 283 -18.95 8.53 -14.83
N GLY A 284 -17.75 8.24 -14.32
CA GLY A 284 -17.10 6.94 -14.46
C GLY A 284 -16.55 6.70 -15.87
N GLU A 285 -16.14 7.76 -16.58
CA GLU A 285 -15.76 7.72 -17.99
C GLU A 285 -14.37 8.33 -18.22
N THR A 286 -13.66 7.88 -19.26
CA THR A 286 -12.44 8.55 -19.75
C THR A 286 -12.78 9.56 -20.83
N ARG A 287 -12.18 10.75 -20.78
CA ARG A 287 -12.28 11.79 -21.80
C ARG A 287 -10.92 12.09 -22.42
N SER A 288 -10.87 12.28 -23.73
CA SER A 288 -9.64 12.72 -24.40
C SER A 288 -9.31 14.16 -23.99
N MET A 289 -8.04 14.44 -23.65
CA MET A 289 -7.58 15.81 -23.42
C MET A 289 -7.15 16.50 -24.71
N ARG A 290 -6.52 15.77 -25.65
CA ARG A 290 -5.94 16.29 -26.89
C ARG A 290 -5.95 15.22 -27.98
N SER A 291 -6.11 15.62 -29.24
CA SER A 291 -6.03 14.75 -30.43
C SER A 291 -4.61 14.70 -31.03
N LYS A 292 -4.34 13.63 -31.77
CA LYS A 292 -3.05 13.14 -32.33
C LYS A 292 -2.19 14.10 -33.18
N GLU A 293 -2.60 15.32 -33.50
CA GLU A 293 -1.77 16.23 -34.32
C GLU A 293 -0.51 16.72 -33.58
N ASP A 294 -0.47 16.56 -32.25
CA ASP A 294 0.62 16.95 -31.37
C ASP A 294 1.30 15.74 -30.72
N ALA A 295 1.90 14.81 -31.48
CA ALA A 295 2.98 14.02 -30.90
C ALA A 295 4.08 15.02 -30.52
N HIS A 296 4.04 15.51 -29.28
CA HIS A 296 4.88 16.63 -28.86
C HIS A 296 6.33 16.23 -29.02
N ASP A 297 6.98 16.81 -30.04
CA ASP A 297 8.42 16.86 -30.10
C ASP A 297 8.88 17.76 -28.94
N TYR A 298 9.06 17.12 -27.78
CA TYR A 298 9.57 17.77 -26.56
C TYR A 298 11.01 18.25 -26.76
N ARG A 299 11.64 17.97 -27.92
CA ARG A 299 12.98 18.42 -28.29
C ARG A 299 13.95 18.21 -27.15
N TYR A 300 13.99 17.00 -26.61
CA TYR A 300 14.90 16.66 -25.51
C TYR A 300 16.34 16.97 -25.92
N PHE A 301 17.06 17.67 -25.06
CA PHE A 301 18.49 17.89 -25.21
C PHE A 301 19.17 18.02 -23.84
N PRO A 302 20.48 17.71 -23.74
CA PRO A 302 21.24 17.83 -22.50
C PRO A 302 21.11 19.23 -21.90
N ASP A 303 20.79 19.34 -20.60
CA ASP A 303 20.77 20.65 -19.95
C ASP A 303 22.21 21.19 -19.82
N PRO A 304 22.57 22.30 -20.50
CA PRO A 304 23.94 22.81 -20.46
C PRO A 304 24.30 23.49 -19.14
N ASP A 305 23.30 23.85 -18.31
CA ASP A 305 23.51 24.54 -17.04
C ASP A 305 23.86 23.57 -15.92
N LEU A 306 23.65 22.27 -16.13
CA LEU A 306 23.89 21.20 -15.15
C LEU A 306 24.96 20.23 -15.67
N LEU A 307 26.05 20.11 -14.91
CA LEU A 307 27.04 19.06 -15.15
C LEU A 307 26.43 17.67 -14.88
N PRO A 308 26.92 16.61 -15.55
CA PRO A 308 26.53 15.24 -15.23
C PRO A 308 26.79 14.88 -13.77
N LEU A 309 25.94 14.01 -13.23
CA LEU A 309 26.13 13.39 -11.93
C LEU A 309 27.03 12.16 -12.09
N GLU A 310 28.05 12.08 -11.24
CA GLU A 310 28.95 10.93 -11.14
C GLU A 310 28.95 10.41 -9.70
N PHE A 311 28.68 9.12 -9.52
CA PHE A 311 28.63 8.47 -8.22
C PHE A 311 29.78 7.47 -8.09
N ASP A 312 30.52 7.57 -6.99
CA ASP A 312 31.44 6.51 -6.59
C ASP A 312 30.71 5.37 -5.88
N ASP A 313 31.38 4.22 -5.77
CA ASP A 313 30.82 3.04 -5.09
C ASP A 313 30.55 3.30 -3.61
N LEU A 314 31.36 4.15 -2.96
CA LEU A 314 31.22 4.45 -1.55
C LEU A 314 29.92 5.19 -1.25
N PHE A 315 29.52 6.13 -2.12
CA PHE A 315 28.25 6.84 -2.00
C PHE A 315 27.07 5.86 -2.03
N ILE A 316 27.05 4.93 -2.98
CA ILE A 316 25.96 3.96 -3.14
C ILE A 316 25.94 2.98 -1.96
N GLU A 317 27.10 2.44 -1.56
CA GLU A 317 27.19 1.49 -0.44
C GLU A 317 26.83 2.12 0.91
N ASN A 318 27.21 3.38 1.15
CA ASN A 318 26.81 4.10 2.35
C ASN A 318 25.29 4.30 2.40
N ILE A 319 24.66 4.62 1.26
CA ILE A 319 23.21 4.73 1.19
C ILE A 319 22.56 3.37 1.46
N LYS A 320 23.05 2.31 0.81
CA LYS A 320 22.56 0.94 0.97
C LYS A 320 22.63 0.47 2.43
N ALA A 321 23.73 0.75 3.13
CA ALA A 321 23.89 0.42 4.54
C ALA A 321 22.95 1.19 5.48
N SER A 322 22.41 2.33 5.03
CA SER A 322 21.47 3.17 5.79
C SER A 322 20.00 2.91 5.46
N LEU A 323 19.69 1.92 4.62
CA LEU A 323 18.32 1.58 4.29
C LEU A 323 17.65 0.88 5.49
N PRO A 324 16.40 1.24 5.81
CA PRO A 324 15.62 0.46 6.76
C PRO A 324 15.25 -0.90 6.16
N GLU A 325 14.85 -1.84 7.03
CA GLU A 325 14.26 -3.10 6.59
C GLU A 325 12.99 -2.84 5.77
N LEU A 326 12.96 -3.32 4.53
CA LEU A 326 11.85 -3.08 3.61
C LEU A 326 10.64 -3.96 3.93
N PRO A 327 9.42 -3.61 3.46
CA PRO A 327 8.21 -4.35 3.79
C PRO A 327 8.25 -5.86 3.49
N ASP A 328 8.88 -6.28 2.39
CA ASP A 328 8.99 -7.72 2.06
C ASP A 328 10.00 -8.44 2.94
N GLU A 329 11.12 -7.80 3.26
CA GLU A 329 12.15 -8.34 4.15
C GLU A 329 11.56 -8.52 5.54
N LYS A 330 10.84 -7.50 6.02
CA LYS A 330 10.13 -7.53 7.30
C LYS A 330 9.03 -8.60 7.30
N ARG A 331 8.26 -8.75 6.22
CA ARG A 331 7.23 -9.80 6.09
C ARG A 331 7.87 -11.19 6.16
N ALA A 332 8.94 -11.42 5.39
CA ALA A 332 9.67 -12.69 5.40
C ALA A 332 10.25 -13.01 6.78
N ARG A 333 10.76 -11.99 7.50
CA ARG A 333 11.20 -12.13 8.89
C ARG A 333 10.05 -12.49 9.81
N PHE A 334 8.88 -11.88 9.67
CA PHE A 334 7.71 -12.21 10.49
C PHE A 334 7.18 -13.62 10.24
N GLU A 335 7.23 -14.10 9.00
CA GLU A 335 6.91 -15.50 8.67
C GLU A 335 7.93 -16.47 9.30
N GLY A 336 9.23 -16.16 9.19
CA GLY A 336 10.31 -17.04 9.66
C GLY A 336 10.52 -17.04 11.17
N GLU A 337 10.66 -15.87 11.79
CA GLU A 337 10.99 -15.71 13.21
C GLU A 337 9.76 -15.81 14.13
N TYR A 338 8.63 -15.24 13.71
CA TYR A 338 7.39 -15.24 14.50
C TYR A 338 6.42 -16.36 14.11
N GLY A 339 6.69 -17.10 13.03
CA GLY A 339 5.85 -18.21 12.58
C GLY A 339 4.46 -17.77 12.13
N LEU A 340 4.31 -16.50 11.72
CA LEU A 340 3.05 -15.94 11.23
C LEU A 340 2.71 -16.48 9.84
N SER A 341 1.42 -16.49 9.52
CA SER A 341 1.01 -16.73 8.14
C SER A 341 1.43 -15.55 7.25
N ARG A 342 1.61 -15.78 5.95
CA ARG A 342 1.88 -14.69 4.98
C ARG A 342 0.84 -13.58 5.03
N TYR A 343 -0.43 -13.94 5.27
CA TYR A 343 -1.52 -12.99 5.42
C TYR A 343 -1.33 -12.12 6.67
N ASP A 344 -1.16 -12.74 7.84
CA ASP A 344 -0.98 -11.99 9.10
C ASP A 344 0.27 -11.11 9.04
N ALA A 345 1.38 -11.65 8.51
CA ALA A 345 2.61 -10.90 8.32
C ALA A 345 2.38 -9.70 7.38
N GLY A 346 1.70 -9.88 6.24
CA GLY A 346 1.39 -8.80 5.31
C GLY A 346 0.49 -7.70 5.90
N VAL A 347 -0.48 -8.05 6.74
CA VAL A 347 -1.32 -7.07 7.43
C VAL A 347 -0.50 -6.23 8.41
N LEU A 348 0.42 -6.87 9.14
CA LEU A 348 1.25 -6.21 10.15
C LEU A 348 2.37 -5.37 9.53
N THR A 349 2.90 -5.76 8.37
CA THR A 349 3.97 -5.03 7.66
C THR A 349 3.45 -4.06 6.59
N ALA A 350 2.13 -3.88 6.50
CA ALA A 350 1.51 -2.96 5.56
C ALA A 350 1.94 -1.49 5.78
N ASP A 351 2.31 -1.16 7.02
CA ASP A 351 2.79 0.15 7.44
C ASP A 351 3.90 -0.01 8.48
N SER A 352 4.87 0.91 8.48
CA SER A 352 6.05 0.84 9.35
C SER A 352 5.68 0.96 10.84
N GLU A 353 4.76 1.86 11.20
CA GLU A 353 4.33 2.06 12.59
C GLU A 353 3.57 0.84 13.11
N ARG A 354 2.71 0.24 12.26
CA ARG A 354 1.99 -1.00 12.59
C ARG A 354 2.96 -2.14 12.88
N ALA A 355 4.00 -2.27 12.07
CA ALA A 355 5.00 -3.32 12.24
C ALA A 355 5.78 -3.12 13.55
N GLU A 356 6.25 -1.90 13.81
CA GLU A 356 6.96 -1.56 15.05
C GLU A 356 6.09 -1.77 16.30
N PHE A 357 4.81 -1.40 16.24
CA PHE A 357 3.87 -1.63 17.32
C PHE A 357 3.69 -3.13 17.59
N PHE A 358 3.52 -3.93 16.54
CA PHE A 358 3.43 -5.39 16.69
C PHE A 358 4.69 -5.98 17.30
N GLU A 359 5.88 -5.58 16.84
CA GLU A 359 7.13 -6.09 17.40
C GLU A 359 7.27 -5.74 18.89
N ALA A 360 6.86 -4.53 19.29
CA ALA A 360 6.83 -4.12 20.68
C ALA A 360 5.87 -4.99 21.52
N VAL A 361 4.70 -5.35 20.98
CA VAL A 361 3.75 -6.25 21.65
C VAL A 361 4.30 -7.69 21.70
N ALA A 362 4.82 -8.21 20.59
CA ALA A 362 5.27 -9.59 20.45
C ALA A 362 6.59 -9.89 21.19
N LYS A 363 7.36 -8.88 21.57
CA LYS A 363 8.67 -9.03 22.22
C LYS A 363 8.59 -9.91 23.48
N GLY A 364 9.12 -11.13 23.38
CA GLY A 364 9.15 -12.11 24.47
C GLY A 364 7.82 -12.83 24.72
N ARG A 365 6.86 -12.74 23.80
CA ARG A 365 5.50 -13.28 23.93
C ARG A 365 5.14 -14.25 22.80
N ASP A 366 3.98 -14.89 22.91
CA ASP A 366 3.41 -15.66 21.80
C ASP A 366 3.07 -14.70 20.64
N ALA A 367 3.86 -14.78 19.59
CA ALA A 367 3.74 -13.87 18.45
C ALA A 367 2.44 -14.07 17.66
N LYS A 368 1.87 -15.29 17.62
CA LYS A 368 0.57 -15.53 16.96
C LYS A 368 -0.56 -14.92 17.76
N LEU A 369 -0.51 -15.05 19.08
CA LEU A 369 -1.49 -14.41 19.95
C LEU A 369 -1.38 -12.88 19.84
N ALA A 370 -0.16 -12.33 19.90
CA ALA A 370 0.09 -10.90 19.70
C ALA A 370 -0.44 -10.41 18.33
N ALA A 371 -0.14 -11.14 17.25
CA ALA A 371 -0.58 -10.80 15.90
C ALA A 371 -2.10 -10.73 15.80
N ASN A 372 -2.82 -11.72 16.36
CA ASN A 372 -4.29 -11.72 16.40
C ASN A 372 -4.84 -10.51 17.17
N TRP A 373 -4.28 -10.19 18.33
CA TRP A 373 -4.75 -9.05 19.13
C TRP A 373 -4.47 -7.70 18.48
N VAL A 374 -3.30 -7.54 17.85
CA VAL A 374 -2.95 -6.32 17.13
C VAL A 374 -3.81 -6.16 15.88
N SER A 375 -3.87 -7.18 15.02
CA SER A 375 -4.54 -7.10 13.72
C SER A 375 -6.08 -7.13 13.81
N GLN A 376 -6.66 -7.99 14.64
CA GLN A 376 -8.12 -8.20 14.65
C GLN A 376 -8.82 -7.29 15.67
N GLU A 377 -8.27 -7.17 16.88
CA GLU A 377 -8.94 -6.43 17.95
C GLU A 377 -8.55 -4.94 17.93
N LEU A 378 -7.25 -4.62 17.98
CA LEU A 378 -6.79 -3.21 17.99
C LEU A 378 -7.03 -2.52 16.66
N PHE A 379 -6.48 -3.01 15.54
CA PHE A 379 -6.68 -2.37 14.25
C PHE A 379 -8.16 -2.43 13.82
N GLY A 380 -8.89 -3.48 14.18
CA GLY A 380 -10.34 -3.55 14.00
C GLY A 380 -11.09 -2.44 14.73
N TYR A 381 -10.70 -2.14 15.98
CA TYR A 381 -11.23 -1.02 16.75
C TYR A 381 -10.88 0.34 16.10
N LEU A 382 -9.60 0.58 15.81
CA LEU A 382 -9.15 1.85 15.23
C LEU A 382 -9.86 2.14 13.90
N ASN A 383 -9.98 1.15 13.02
CA ASN A 383 -10.70 1.30 11.76
C ASN A 383 -12.19 1.62 11.95
N ARG A 384 -12.84 1.04 12.97
CA ARG A 384 -14.27 1.31 13.26
C ARG A 384 -14.50 2.72 13.77
N GLU A 385 -13.60 3.22 14.61
CA GLU A 385 -13.68 4.58 15.16
C GLU A 385 -13.04 5.63 14.25
N GLY A 386 -12.39 5.22 13.15
CA GLY A 386 -11.68 6.12 12.24
C GLY A 386 -10.43 6.76 12.84
N LEU A 387 -9.75 6.07 13.75
CA LEU A 387 -8.55 6.53 14.44
C LEU A 387 -7.27 6.02 13.77
N GLU A 388 -6.21 6.81 13.84
CA GLU A 388 -4.85 6.36 13.48
C GLU A 388 -4.19 5.64 14.65
N LEU A 389 -3.10 4.90 14.38
CA LEU A 389 -2.37 4.18 15.42
C LEU A 389 -1.73 5.13 16.44
N ALA A 390 -1.30 6.31 15.99
CA ALA A 390 -0.79 7.38 16.86
C ALA A 390 -1.82 7.87 17.88
N ASP A 391 -3.11 7.78 17.55
CA ASP A 391 -4.23 8.17 18.42
C ASP A 391 -4.79 6.99 19.23
N SER A 392 -4.10 5.84 19.23
CA SER A 392 -4.58 4.65 19.92
C SER A 392 -4.71 4.91 21.43
N PRO A 393 -5.86 4.61 22.06
CA PRO A 393 -6.02 4.70 23.51
C PRO A 393 -5.24 3.61 24.26
N VAL A 394 -4.78 2.58 23.54
CA VAL A 394 -4.04 1.44 24.08
C VAL A 394 -2.61 1.46 23.56
N SER A 395 -1.64 1.52 24.46
CA SER A 395 -0.22 1.40 24.14
C SER A 395 0.21 -0.04 23.87
N ALA A 396 1.30 -0.22 23.13
CA ALA A 396 1.89 -1.53 22.88
C ALA A 396 2.25 -2.28 24.18
N ALA A 397 2.71 -1.55 25.21
CA ALA A 397 3.05 -2.13 26.50
C ALA A 397 1.82 -2.71 27.22
N GLN A 398 0.71 -1.95 27.24
CA GLN A 398 -0.54 -2.40 27.83
C GLN A 398 -1.13 -3.60 27.08
N LEU A 399 -1.11 -3.58 25.75
CA LEU A 399 -1.57 -4.72 24.97
C LEU A 399 -0.69 -5.95 25.19
N GLY A 400 0.62 -5.77 25.30
CA GLY A 400 1.55 -6.83 25.68
C GLY A 400 1.23 -7.45 27.04
N GLU A 401 0.95 -6.64 28.05
CA GLU A 401 0.53 -7.13 29.38
C GLU A 401 -0.79 -7.92 29.30
N LEU A 402 -1.76 -7.47 28.50
CA LEU A 402 -3.00 -8.21 28.28
C LEU A 402 -2.71 -9.59 27.66
N VAL A 403 -1.81 -9.66 26.68
CA VAL A 403 -1.36 -10.92 26.07
C VAL A 403 -0.71 -11.83 27.11
N ASP A 404 0.13 -11.29 28.00
CA ASP A 404 0.77 -12.06 29.08
C ASP A 404 -0.26 -12.69 30.03
N LEU A 405 -1.32 -11.95 30.40
CA LEU A 405 -2.41 -12.44 31.25
C LEU A 405 -3.24 -13.56 30.61
N ILE A 406 -3.30 -13.59 29.27
CA ILE A 406 -3.92 -14.69 28.53
C ILE A 406 -2.97 -15.89 28.49
N SER A 407 -1.71 -15.65 28.15
CA SER A 407 -0.69 -16.70 28.01
C SER A 407 -0.40 -17.44 29.32
N ASN A 408 -0.56 -16.78 30.47
CA ASN A 408 -0.39 -17.40 31.79
C ASN A 408 -1.69 -17.93 32.41
N ASP A 409 -2.78 -18.04 31.62
CA ASP A 409 -4.10 -18.54 32.04
C ASP A 409 -4.79 -17.73 33.16
N THR A 410 -4.32 -16.51 33.47
CA THR A 410 -4.96 -15.64 34.46
C THR A 410 -6.35 -15.21 34.02
N ILE A 411 -6.54 -14.98 32.72
CA ILE A 411 -7.84 -14.66 32.11
C ILE A 411 -8.09 -15.51 30.86
N SER A 412 -9.36 -15.78 30.57
CA SER A 412 -9.76 -16.39 29.30
C SER A 412 -9.73 -15.37 28.17
N GLY A 413 -9.64 -15.82 26.92
CA GLY A 413 -9.75 -14.93 25.75
C GLY A 413 -11.08 -14.16 25.71
N LYS A 414 -12.17 -14.71 26.29
CA LYS A 414 -13.44 -13.99 26.41
C LYS A 414 -13.35 -12.84 27.42
N ILE A 415 -12.71 -13.09 28.57
CA ILE A 415 -12.49 -12.05 29.59
C ILE A 415 -11.54 -10.99 29.07
N ALA A 416 -10.51 -11.37 28.32
CA ALA A 416 -9.57 -10.43 27.73
C ALA A 416 -10.25 -9.39 26.82
N LYS A 417 -11.32 -9.76 26.11
CA LYS A 417 -12.11 -8.80 25.31
C LYS A 417 -12.84 -7.76 26.16
N ASP A 418 -13.34 -8.14 27.34
CA ASP A 418 -13.94 -7.22 28.32
C ASP A 418 -12.87 -6.29 28.91
N VAL A 419 -11.73 -6.86 29.31
CA VAL A 419 -10.58 -6.07 29.79
C VAL A 419 -10.12 -5.07 28.72
N PHE A 420 -9.99 -5.50 27.47
CA PHE A 420 -9.59 -4.66 26.36
C PHE A 420 -10.58 -3.50 26.11
N ALA A 421 -11.89 -3.76 26.17
CA ALA A 421 -12.88 -2.69 26.05
C ALA A 421 -12.74 -1.64 27.16
N ARG A 422 -12.43 -2.07 28.39
CA ARG A 422 -12.19 -1.15 29.51
C ARG A 422 -10.87 -0.38 29.40
N MET A 423 -9.85 -1.01 28.81
CA MET A 423 -8.59 -0.32 28.50
C MET A 423 -8.84 0.82 27.50
N ILE A 424 -9.66 0.56 26.48
CA ILE A 424 -10.11 1.59 25.52
C ILE A 424 -10.85 2.73 26.25
N ASP A 425 -11.71 2.40 27.21
CA ASP A 425 -12.44 3.38 28.03
C ASP A 425 -11.54 4.15 29.03
N GLY A 426 -10.23 3.86 29.06
CA GLY A 426 -9.26 4.55 29.90
C GLY A 426 -9.24 4.07 31.36
N GLU A 427 -9.75 2.88 31.66
CA GLU A 427 -9.73 2.33 33.03
C GLU A 427 -8.32 1.96 33.55
N GLY A 428 -7.30 1.98 32.69
CA GLY A 428 -5.90 1.78 33.07
C GLY A 428 -5.28 0.49 32.50
N ASN A 429 -4.34 -0.09 33.25
CA ASN A 429 -3.62 -1.29 32.82
C ASN A 429 -4.47 -2.56 32.99
N PRO A 430 -4.26 -3.59 32.15
CA PRO A 430 -5.09 -4.79 32.17
C PRO A 430 -5.02 -5.55 33.50
N GLY A 431 -3.86 -5.62 34.16
CA GLY A 431 -3.74 -6.24 35.47
C GLY A 431 -4.65 -5.59 36.52
N ASP A 432 -4.62 -4.26 36.61
CA ASP A 432 -5.44 -3.49 37.55
C ASP A 432 -6.94 -3.67 37.28
N ILE A 433 -7.33 -3.68 36.01
CA ILE A 433 -8.72 -3.93 35.58
C ILE A 433 -9.17 -5.34 36.01
N VAL A 434 -8.32 -6.34 35.81
CA VAL A 434 -8.62 -7.72 36.18
C VAL A 434 -8.83 -7.86 37.69
N GLU A 435 -8.02 -7.20 38.51
CA GLU A 435 -8.17 -7.23 39.97
C GLU A 435 -9.40 -6.45 40.45
N LYS A 436 -9.55 -5.21 39.98
CA LYS A 436 -10.66 -4.31 40.34
C LYS A 436 -12.02 -4.92 40.06
N HIS A 437 -12.17 -5.62 38.94
CA HIS A 437 -13.44 -6.21 38.50
C HIS A 437 -13.55 -7.72 38.82
N GLY A 438 -12.57 -8.30 39.51
CA GLY A 438 -12.58 -9.70 39.92
C GLY A 438 -12.68 -10.67 38.73
N LEU A 439 -11.97 -10.37 37.65
CA LEU A 439 -12.05 -11.06 36.37
C LEU A 439 -11.08 -12.26 36.25
N LYS A 440 -10.34 -12.59 37.32
CA LYS A 440 -9.44 -13.76 37.33
C LYS A 440 -10.23 -15.04 37.04
N GLN A 441 -9.67 -15.86 36.16
CA GLN A 441 -10.22 -17.14 35.78
C GLN A 441 -10.21 -18.09 37.00
N VAL A 442 -11.31 -18.82 37.19
CA VAL A 442 -11.40 -19.88 38.20
C VAL A 442 -10.71 -21.11 37.63
N THR A 443 -9.57 -21.47 38.22
CA THR A 443 -8.79 -22.67 37.86
C THR A 443 -8.96 -23.81 38.87
N ASP A 444 -9.67 -23.57 39.98
CA ASP A 444 -10.02 -24.62 40.94
C ASP A 444 -10.97 -25.63 40.30
N THR A 445 -10.44 -26.83 40.03
CA THR A 445 -11.17 -27.94 39.44
C THR A 445 -12.36 -28.38 40.28
N GLY A 446 -12.32 -28.22 41.61
CA GLY A 446 -13.43 -28.62 42.49
C GLY A 446 -14.69 -27.78 42.27
N ALA A 447 -14.52 -26.46 42.15
CA ALA A 447 -15.62 -25.54 41.86
C ALA A 447 -16.20 -25.78 40.45
N ILE A 448 -15.33 -26.05 39.47
CA ILE A 448 -15.77 -26.38 38.10
C ILE A 448 -16.51 -27.72 38.07
N GLU A 449 -16.00 -28.74 38.75
CA GLU A 449 -16.65 -30.06 38.83
C GLU A 449 -18.04 -29.97 39.44
N ALA A 450 -18.21 -29.20 40.53
CA ALA A 450 -19.52 -29.01 41.15
C ALA A 450 -20.55 -28.35 40.20
N ILE A 451 -20.13 -27.33 39.45
CA ILE A 451 -20.99 -26.69 38.44
C ILE A 451 -21.33 -27.67 37.30
N VAL A 452 -20.34 -28.45 36.85
CA VAL A 452 -20.56 -29.47 35.81
C VAL A 452 -21.53 -30.55 36.29
N ASP A 453 -21.35 -31.06 37.52
CA ASP A 453 -22.22 -32.07 38.11
C ASP A 453 -23.66 -31.58 38.22
N GLN A 454 -23.84 -30.33 38.67
CA GLN A 454 -25.15 -29.72 38.75
C GLN A 454 -25.82 -29.61 37.37
N ILE A 455 -25.11 -29.13 36.35
CA ILE A 455 -25.67 -28.97 35.00
C ILE A 455 -26.00 -30.34 34.37
N ILE A 456 -25.19 -31.37 34.60
CA ILE A 456 -25.47 -32.73 34.14
C ILE A 456 -26.71 -33.28 34.85
N ALA A 457 -26.81 -33.09 36.17
CA ALA A 457 -27.96 -33.54 36.96
C ALA A 457 -29.27 -32.84 36.57
N ASP A 458 -29.20 -31.55 36.23
CA ASP A 458 -30.35 -30.76 35.80
C ASP A 458 -30.80 -31.08 34.37
N ASN A 459 -29.95 -31.73 33.57
CA ASN A 459 -30.21 -32.00 32.15
C ASN A 459 -29.88 -33.46 31.74
N PRO A 460 -30.51 -34.46 32.38
CA PRO A 460 -30.14 -35.87 32.20
C PRO A 460 -30.39 -36.40 30.78
N GLU A 461 -31.46 -35.94 30.11
CA GLU A 461 -31.78 -36.35 28.74
C GLU A 461 -30.74 -35.83 27.74
N GLN A 462 -30.35 -34.55 27.85
CA GLN A 462 -29.26 -34.00 27.05
C GLN A 462 -27.94 -34.72 27.34
N ALA A 463 -27.63 -35.04 28.60
CA ALA A 463 -26.39 -35.72 28.96
C ALA A 463 -26.31 -37.13 28.35
N ALA A 464 -27.41 -37.88 28.35
CA ALA A 464 -27.49 -39.19 27.68
C ALA A 464 -27.26 -39.08 26.16
N SER A 465 -27.78 -38.03 25.52
CA SER A 465 -27.65 -37.80 24.08
C SER A 465 -26.21 -37.53 23.61
N VAL A 466 -25.32 -37.10 24.51
CA VAL A 466 -23.92 -36.76 24.16
C VAL A 466 -23.13 -37.99 23.70
N LYS A 467 -23.45 -39.19 24.20
CA LYS A 467 -22.81 -40.45 23.75
C LYS A 467 -23.13 -40.80 22.30
N GLU A 468 -24.32 -40.45 21.83
CA GLU A 468 -24.75 -40.68 20.45
C GLU A 468 -24.38 -39.50 19.52
N LYS A 469 -24.31 -38.29 20.07
CA LYS A 469 -23.99 -37.04 19.35
C LYS A 469 -22.91 -36.25 20.09
N PRO A 470 -21.61 -36.55 19.87
CA PRO A 470 -20.51 -35.87 20.57
C PRO A 470 -20.50 -34.34 20.43
N LYS A 471 -21.06 -33.79 19.33
CA LYS A 471 -21.22 -32.33 19.14
C LYS A 471 -22.15 -31.66 20.18
N ALA A 472 -23.04 -32.41 20.83
CA ALA A 472 -23.94 -31.89 21.86
C ALA A 472 -23.19 -31.45 23.14
N MET A 473 -21.94 -31.88 23.33
CA MET A 473 -21.08 -31.42 24.43
C MET A 473 -20.85 -29.89 24.39
N GLY A 474 -20.85 -29.27 23.20
CA GLY A 474 -20.68 -27.81 23.07
C GLY A 474 -21.78 -27.01 23.79
N TRP A 475 -22.98 -27.57 23.91
CA TRP A 475 -24.07 -26.96 24.68
C TRP A 475 -23.75 -26.94 26.19
N PHE A 476 -23.24 -28.04 26.73
CA PHE A 476 -22.82 -28.13 28.14
C PHE A 476 -21.68 -27.17 28.46
N VAL A 477 -20.69 -27.04 27.56
CA VAL A 477 -19.63 -26.02 27.67
C VAL A 477 -20.27 -24.63 27.78
N GLY A 478 -21.24 -24.31 26.92
CA GLY A 478 -21.97 -23.05 26.98
C GLY A 478 -22.69 -22.80 28.32
N GLN A 479 -23.36 -23.82 28.88
CA GLN A 479 -24.05 -23.71 30.17
C GLN A 479 -23.08 -23.52 31.34
N VAL A 480 -21.98 -24.28 31.38
CA VAL A 480 -20.95 -24.16 32.43
C VAL A 480 -20.31 -22.78 32.38
N MET A 481 -20.02 -22.27 31.17
CA MET A 481 -19.50 -20.92 30.99
C MET A 481 -20.52 -19.86 31.41
N LYS A 482 -21.84 -20.08 31.21
CA LYS A 482 -22.88 -19.15 31.66
C LYS A 482 -23.00 -19.15 33.19
N ALA A 483 -23.04 -20.32 33.82
CA ALA A 483 -23.17 -20.47 35.27
C ALA A 483 -21.95 -19.92 36.03
N SER A 484 -20.75 -20.04 35.46
CA SER A 484 -19.51 -19.48 36.02
C SER A 484 -19.31 -17.99 35.71
N GLY A 485 -20.26 -17.32 35.05
CA GLY A 485 -20.11 -15.92 34.63
C GLY A 485 -18.98 -15.70 33.61
N GLY A 486 -18.61 -16.74 32.86
CA GLY A 486 -17.51 -16.73 31.90
C GLY A 486 -16.12 -16.95 32.51
N LYS A 487 -16.04 -17.24 33.81
CA LYS A 487 -14.77 -17.34 34.55
C LYS A 487 -14.18 -18.74 34.61
N ALA A 488 -14.92 -19.80 34.27
CA ALA A 488 -14.35 -21.14 34.27
C ALA A 488 -13.31 -21.31 33.13
N ASN A 489 -12.19 -21.97 33.41
CA ASN A 489 -11.19 -22.28 32.37
C ASN A 489 -11.79 -23.21 31.29
N PRO A 490 -11.88 -22.78 30.01
CA PRO A 490 -12.52 -23.58 28.96
C PRO A 490 -11.87 -24.94 28.71
N GLY A 491 -10.55 -25.05 28.86
CA GLY A 491 -9.80 -26.29 28.72
C GLY A 491 -10.13 -27.28 29.84
N ALA A 492 -10.15 -26.81 31.09
CA ALA A 492 -10.54 -27.60 32.25
C ALA A 492 -12.00 -28.08 32.15
N VAL A 493 -12.92 -27.18 31.77
CA VAL A 493 -14.35 -27.51 31.55
C VAL A 493 -14.50 -28.61 30.50
N ASN A 494 -13.82 -28.49 29.35
CA ASN A 494 -13.86 -29.52 28.30
C ASN A 494 -13.33 -30.86 28.80
N LYS A 495 -12.23 -30.85 29.56
CA LYS A 495 -11.62 -32.08 30.09
C LYS A 495 -12.56 -32.78 31.10
N ILE A 496 -13.12 -32.02 32.04
CA ILE A 496 -14.04 -32.55 33.06
C ILE A 496 -15.32 -33.08 32.42
N LEU A 497 -15.90 -32.34 31.45
CA LEU A 497 -17.09 -32.78 30.73
C LEU A 497 -16.85 -34.08 29.95
N LYS A 498 -15.73 -34.21 29.24
CA LYS A 498 -15.37 -35.47 28.56
C LYS A 498 -15.29 -36.63 29.54
N GLN A 499 -14.63 -36.41 30.68
CA GLN A 499 -14.45 -37.44 31.69
C GLN A 499 -15.77 -37.87 32.35
N LYS A 500 -16.66 -36.92 32.68
CA LYS A 500 -17.95 -37.20 33.33
C LYS A 500 -19.02 -37.72 32.37
N LEU A 501 -19.00 -37.31 31.10
CA LEU A 501 -19.94 -37.78 30.08
C LEU A 501 -19.48 -39.07 29.36
N GLY A 502 -18.23 -39.50 29.60
CA GLY A 502 -17.67 -40.75 29.09
C GLY A 502 -17.28 -40.70 27.61
N LEU A 503 -16.68 -39.57 27.18
CA LEU A 503 -16.19 -39.31 25.81
C LEU A 503 -14.66 -39.43 25.70
#